data_AF-A0A814IC75-F1
#
_entry.id   AF-A0A814IC75-F1
#
_cell.length_a   1.000
_cell.length_b   1.000
_cell.length_c   1.000
_cell.angle_alpha   90.00
_cell.angle_beta   90.00
_cell.angle_gamma   90.00
#
_symmetry.space_group_name_H-M   'P 1'
#
loop_
_entity.id
_entity.type
_entity.pdbx_description
1 polymer ?
#
loop_
_entity_poly.entity_id
_entity_poly.type
_entity_poly.pdbx_seq_one_letter_code
_entity_poly.pdbx_strand_id
1 'polypeptide(L)'
;MLNNNNQQTTSVETGVPSVGSIVWSAGRTRAQQAINLYANIDYLRPYFDVEPKEILHRLLHVLIPRWPSPDENIKPELYGPTMIVFTLAAILIYQMKLASHSVQDGTLIGTSFLICFGYWIGSSFAISSVSFICNTHLSLMQILNINGYALFSHCLVLFLATFIHTGHDHLLFYGLWCIVGGMAAVRMMFIIMARTINPRYRILLGLFVGAIHIFFLLYLHFAYHELAESVSHALNNEATMPIGLPVKPVLPLASPMVDVVSKLNNRVMARNN
;
A
#
# COMPACT_ATOMS: atom_id res chain seq x y z
N MET A 1 28.81 -16.23 80.06
CA MET A 1 27.47 -16.81 80.23
C MET A 1 26.74 -16.76 78.89
N LEU A 2 26.34 -17.95 78.39
CA LEU A 2 25.29 -18.25 77.38
C LEU A 2 25.48 -17.63 75.99
N ASN A 3 26.02 -18.33 74.99
CA ASN A 3 25.40 -19.43 74.22
C ASN A 3 23.97 -19.14 73.78
N ASN A 4 23.76 -18.89 72.49
CA ASN A 4 22.58 -19.42 71.81
C ASN A 4 22.89 -19.75 70.34
N ASN A 5 23.04 -21.04 70.12
CA ASN A 5 22.90 -21.72 68.85
C ASN A 5 21.56 -21.37 68.20
N ASN A 6 21.58 -21.14 66.89
CA ASN A 6 20.54 -21.66 66.01
C ASN A 6 21.20 -22.04 64.69
N GLN A 7 21.67 -23.29 64.64
CA GLN A 7 21.77 -24.01 63.39
C GLN A 7 20.35 -24.18 62.84
N GLN A 8 20.13 -23.71 61.62
CA GLN A 8 19.19 -24.37 60.72
C GLN A 8 19.94 -24.75 59.45
N THR A 9 20.46 -25.96 59.51
CA THR A 9 20.93 -26.74 58.37
C THR A 9 19.75 -27.15 57.48
N THR A 10 20.09 -27.42 56.21
CA THR A 10 19.30 -28.08 55.15
C THR A 10 18.22 -27.19 54.51
N SER A 11 18.20 -26.95 53.20
CA SER A 11 18.57 -27.78 52.06
C SER A 11 19.26 -26.97 50.95
N VAL A 12 20.36 -27.51 50.42
CA VAL A 12 20.81 -27.23 49.06
C VAL A 12 19.75 -27.85 48.15
N GLU A 13 18.70 -27.10 47.84
CA GLU A 13 17.83 -27.43 46.73
C GLU A 13 18.57 -26.94 45.48
N THR A 14 19.22 -27.87 44.77
CA THR A 14 19.64 -27.70 43.39
C THR A 14 18.39 -27.45 42.56
N GLY A 15 17.87 -26.23 42.64
CA GLY A 15 16.74 -25.74 41.90
C GLY A 15 17.16 -25.60 40.46
N VAL A 16 17.18 -26.72 39.73
CA VAL A 16 17.03 -26.70 38.28
C VAL A 16 15.83 -25.81 38.03
N PRO A 17 16.00 -24.62 37.43
CA PRO A 17 14.86 -23.75 37.21
C PRO A 17 13.82 -24.56 36.44
N SER A 18 12.62 -24.68 37.02
CA SER A 18 11.51 -25.40 36.40
C SER A 18 11.44 -25.01 34.93
N VAL A 19 11.25 -25.97 34.03
CA VAL A 19 11.20 -25.70 32.57
C VAL A 19 10.25 -24.53 32.26
N GLY A 20 9.20 -24.35 33.06
CA GLY A 20 8.32 -23.18 33.00
C GLY A 20 8.99 -21.82 33.29
N SER A 21 9.89 -21.71 34.27
CA SER A 21 10.61 -20.46 34.56
C SER A 21 11.71 -20.16 33.52
N ILE A 22 12.31 -21.19 32.93
CA ILE A 22 13.23 -21.04 31.78
C ILE A 22 12.45 -20.57 30.54
N VAL A 23 11.31 -21.19 30.23
CA VAL A 23 10.46 -20.80 29.09
C VAL A 23 9.87 -19.41 29.30
N TRP A 24 9.46 -19.06 30.52
CA TRP A 24 8.95 -17.73 30.87
C TRP A 24 10.02 -16.65 30.75
N SER A 25 11.24 -16.90 31.23
CA SER A 25 12.35 -15.94 31.12
C SER A 25 12.83 -15.79 29.67
N ALA A 26 12.86 -16.87 28.90
CA ALA A 26 13.13 -16.83 27.46
C ALA A 26 12.04 -16.07 26.69
N GLY A 27 10.76 -16.28 27.04
CA GLY A 27 9.62 -15.55 26.49
C GLY A 27 9.67 -14.05 26.81
N ARG A 28 9.98 -13.70 28.07
CA ARG A 28 10.15 -12.31 28.51
C ARG A 28 11.31 -11.63 27.80
N THR A 29 12.41 -12.33 27.57
CA THR A 29 13.58 -11.81 26.83
C THR A 29 13.25 -11.55 25.37
N ARG A 30 12.52 -12.46 24.69
CA ARG A 30 12.07 -12.24 23.31
C ARG A 30 11.03 -11.14 23.19
N ALA A 31 10.11 -11.03 24.14
CA ALA A 31 9.16 -9.92 24.22
C ALA A 31 9.89 -8.59 24.44
N GLN A 32 10.91 -8.55 25.30
CA GLN A 32 11.71 -7.34 25.52
C GLN A 32 12.56 -7.00 24.29
N GLN A 33 13.09 -7.99 23.56
CA GLN A 33 13.79 -7.76 22.28
C GLN A 33 12.84 -7.24 21.21
N ALA A 34 11.61 -7.78 21.12
CA ALA A 34 10.57 -7.26 20.24
C ALA A 34 10.17 -5.84 20.66
N ILE A 35 9.97 -5.57 21.95
CA ILE A 35 9.66 -4.23 22.46
C ILE A 35 10.81 -3.26 22.21
N ASN A 36 12.07 -3.68 22.34
CA ASN A 36 13.24 -2.84 22.04
C ASN A 36 13.38 -2.60 20.51
N LEU A 37 12.96 -3.55 19.67
CA LEU A 37 12.78 -3.34 18.22
C LEU A 37 11.66 -2.33 17.93
N TYR A 38 10.58 -2.32 18.72
CA TYR A 38 9.50 -1.32 18.66
C TYR A 38 9.89 0.04 19.29
N ALA A 39 10.82 0.08 20.24
CA ALA A 39 11.38 1.33 20.79
C ALA A 39 12.23 2.08 19.74
N ASN A 40 12.63 1.41 18.67
CA ASN A 40 13.23 2.03 17.49
C ASN A 40 12.19 2.70 16.56
N ILE A 41 10.89 2.69 16.88
CA ILE A 41 9.86 3.44 16.13
C ILE A 41 10.00 4.96 16.30
N ASP A 42 10.71 5.42 17.34
CA ASP A 42 11.17 6.82 17.43
C ASP A 42 12.13 7.20 16.27
N TYR A 43 12.66 6.23 15.51
CA TYR A 43 13.36 6.51 14.26
C TYR A 43 12.45 7.13 13.19
N LEU A 44 11.15 6.76 13.17
CA LEU A 44 10.19 7.29 12.21
C LEU A 44 9.62 8.65 12.64
N ARG A 45 9.59 8.94 13.95
CA ARG A 45 9.02 10.17 14.52
C ARG A 45 9.52 11.45 13.82
N PRO A 46 10.83 11.64 13.52
CA PRO A 46 11.31 12.82 12.80
C PRO A 46 10.76 12.98 11.38
N TYR A 47 10.37 11.88 10.71
CA TYR A 47 9.79 11.93 9.35
C TYR A 47 8.30 12.28 9.33
N PHE A 48 7.66 12.27 10.51
CA PHE A 48 6.25 12.62 10.69
C PHE A 48 6.03 13.98 11.38
N ASP A 49 7.10 14.67 11.77
CA ASP A 49 7.06 15.96 12.44
C ASP A 49 7.09 17.11 11.41
N VAL A 50 5.98 17.29 10.68
CA VAL A 50 5.84 18.33 9.63
C VAL A 50 4.53 19.07 9.79
N GLU A 51 4.56 20.40 9.64
CA GLU A 51 3.38 21.24 9.80
C GLU A 51 2.44 21.13 8.58
N PRO A 52 1.10 20.99 8.76
CA PRO A 52 0.17 20.80 7.65
C PRO A 52 0.20 21.89 6.57
N LYS A 53 0.50 23.14 6.95
CA LYS A 53 0.62 24.27 6.00
C LYS A 53 1.79 24.06 5.03
N GLU A 54 2.88 23.47 5.50
CA GLU A 54 4.05 23.19 4.69
C GLU A 54 3.73 22.12 3.63
N ILE A 55 2.92 21.12 4.00
CA ILE A 55 2.45 20.06 3.08
C ILE A 55 1.64 20.67 1.94
N LEU A 56 0.72 21.60 2.24
CA LEU A 56 -0.08 22.26 1.21
C LEU A 56 0.80 22.99 0.19
N HIS A 57 1.81 23.74 0.65
CA HIS A 57 2.74 24.42 -0.24
C HIS A 57 3.53 23.42 -1.11
N ARG A 58 3.92 22.27 -0.54
CA ARG A 58 4.60 21.18 -1.26
C ARG A 58 3.68 20.53 -2.30
N LEU A 59 2.41 20.30 -1.97
CA LEU A 59 1.39 19.74 -2.88
C LEU A 59 1.21 20.60 -4.13
N LEU A 60 1.13 21.92 -3.96
CA LEU A 60 1.03 22.85 -5.09
C LEU A 60 2.27 22.77 -5.99
N HIS A 61 3.45 22.61 -5.41
CA HIS A 61 4.70 22.40 -6.15
C HIS A 61 4.78 21.05 -6.87
N VAL A 62 3.95 20.06 -6.51
CA VAL A 62 3.89 18.76 -7.23
C VAL A 62 3.44 18.95 -8.66
N LEU A 63 2.53 19.89 -8.89
CA LEU A 63 1.92 20.11 -10.20
C LEU A 63 2.78 20.97 -11.13
N ILE A 64 3.90 21.50 -10.64
CA ILE A 64 4.77 22.38 -11.43
C ILE A 64 6.06 21.59 -11.78
N PRO A 65 6.24 21.16 -13.03
CA PRO A 65 7.45 20.47 -13.46
C PRO A 65 8.61 21.47 -13.56
N ARG A 66 9.31 21.66 -12.45
CA ARG A 66 10.53 22.49 -12.38
C ARG A 66 11.77 21.60 -12.33
N TRP A 67 12.81 21.99 -13.08
CA TRP A 67 14.12 21.36 -12.95
C TRP A 67 14.72 21.65 -11.55
N PRO A 68 15.14 20.63 -10.77
CA PRO A 68 15.64 20.84 -9.42
C PRO A 68 16.94 21.64 -9.40
N SER A 69 17.11 22.46 -8.38
CA SER A 69 18.38 23.18 -8.20
C SER A 69 19.46 22.21 -7.66
N PRO A 70 20.74 22.37 -8.01
CA PRO A 70 21.80 21.47 -7.53
C PRO A 70 21.84 21.35 -6.01
N ASP A 71 21.62 22.46 -5.29
CA ASP A 71 21.67 22.56 -3.83
C ASP A 71 20.34 22.23 -3.13
N GLU A 72 19.31 21.86 -3.88
CA GLU A 72 17.98 21.58 -3.33
C GLU A 72 17.98 20.22 -2.59
N ASN A 73 18.14 20.27 -1.27
CA ASN A 73 18.09 19.08 -0.44
C ASN A 73 16.64 18.62 -0.25
N ILE A 74 16.31 17.45 -0.79
CA ILE A 74 15.00 16.82 -0.63
C ILE A 74 14.94 16.23 0.76
N LYS A 75 14.26 16.93 1.67
CA LYS A 75 14.00 16.44 3.02
C LYS A 75 13.18 15.14 2.93
N PRO A 76 13.64 14.03 3.51
CA PRO A 76 12.82 12.82 3.60
C PRO A 76 11.71 13.08 4.64
N GLU A 77 10.46 12.91 4.23
CA GLU A 77 9.29 12.96 5.12
C GLU A 77 8.29 11.90 4.66
N LEU A 78 7.43 11.45 5.58
CA LEU A 78 6.45 10.40 5.32
C LEU A 78 5.02 10.84 5.67
N TYR A 79 4.84 11.89 6.49
CA TYR A 79 3.51 12.36 6.88
C TYR A 79 2.64 12.79 5.68
N GLY A 80 3.11 13.73 4.86
CA GLY A 80 2.37 14.15 3.65
C GLY A 80 2.02 12.98 2.72
N PRO A 81 3.01 12.18 2.28
CA PRO A 81 2.80 10.97 1.48
C PRO A 81 1.72 10.02 2.05
N THR A 82 1.78 9.70 3.35
CA THR A 82 0.79 8.81 3.96
C THR A 82 -0.62 9.37 3.89
N MET A 83 -0.80 10.67 4.15
CA MET A 83 -2.10 11.35 4.06
C MET A 83 -2.67 11.32 2.64
N ILE A 84 -1.82 11.49 1.63
CA ILE A 84 -2.24 11.41 0.22
C ILE A 84 -2.70 9.99 -0.12
N VAL A 85 -1.97 8.96 0.31
CA VAL A 85 -2.34 7.55 0.07
C VAL A 85 -3.66 7.20 0.75
N PHE A 86 -3.90 7.68 1.98
CA PHE A 86 -5.20 7.56 2.64
C PHE A 86 -6.32 8.26 1.87
N THR A 87 -6.05 9.47 1.36
CA THR A 87 -7.00 10.24 0.55
C THR A 87 -7.32 9.51 -0.75
N LEU A 88 -6.31 8.94 -1.41
CA LEU A 88 -6.50 8.16 -2.64
C LEU A 88 -7.37 6.92 -2.37
N ALA A 89 -7.09 6.18 -1.30
CA ALA A 89 -7.92 5.05 -0.89
C ALA A 89 -9.37 5.48 -0.58
N ALA A 90 -9.55 6.62 0.08
CA ALA A 90 -10.88 7.18 0.35
C ALA A 90 -11.62 7.58 -0.94
N ILE A 91 -10.94 8.16 -1.93
CA ILE A 91 -11.52 8.48 -3.24
C ILE A 91 -11.96 7.20 -3.96
N LEU A 92 -11.13 6.15 -3.94
CA LEU A 92 -11.52 4.85 -4.54
C LEU A 92 -12.74 4.26 -3.84
N ILE A 93 -12.78 4.26 -2.50
CA ILE A 93 -13.94 3.77 -1.75
C ILE A 93 -15.18 4.63 -2.05
N TYR A 94 -15.04 5.95 -2.08
CA TYR A 94 -16.12 6.88 -2.40
C TYR A 94 -16.70 6.62 -3.80
N GLN A 95 -15.82 6.42 -4.77
CA GLN A 95 -16.17 6.07 -6.15
C GLN A 95 -16.95 4.76 -6.26
N MET A 96 -16.59 3.77 -5.45
CA MET A 96 -17.31 2.49 -5.42
C MET A 96 -18.66 2.60 -4.72
N LYS A 97 -18.79 3.45 -3.70
CA LYS A 97 -20.08 3.73 -3.04
C LYS A 97 -21.05 4.46 -3.96
N LEU A 98 -20.56 5.39 -4.79
CA LEU A 98 -21.36 6.05 -5.82
C LEU A 98 -21.95 5.05 -6.83
N ALA A 99 -21.23 3.96 -7.13
CA ALA A 99 -21.65 2.92 -8.07
C ALA A 99 -22.71 1.92 -7.52
N SER A 100 -23.35 2.20 -6.37
CA SER A 100 -24.43 1.37 -5.76
C SER A 100 -24.09 -0.11 -5.60
N HIS A 101 -22.99 -0.40 -4.89
CA HIS A 101 -22.49 -1.75 -4.69
C HIS A 101 -23.07 -2.44 -3.44
N SER A 102 -23.52 -3.71 -3.55
CA SER A 102 -23.92 -4.62 -2.46
C SER A 102 -22.88 -5.74 -2.25
N VAL A 103 -21.69 -5.42 -1.74
CA VAL A 103 -20.71 -6.43 -1.26
C VAL A 103 -20.41 -6.19 0.20
N GLN A 104 -19.83 -7.20 0.85
CA GLN A 104 -19.23 -7.08 2.17
C GLN A 104 -18.24 -5.90 2.20
N ASP A 105 -18.64 -4.78 2.82
CA ASP A 105 -17.88 -3.52 2.87
C ASP A 105 -16.40 -3.70 3.28
N GLY A 106 -16.10 -4.71 4.11
CA GLY A 106 -14.76 -5.00 4.61
C GLY A 106 -13.74 -5.39 3.53
N THR A 107 -14.11 -6.23 2.56
CA THR A 107 -13.18 -6.66 1.50
C THR A 107 -12.89 -5.53 0.52
N LEU A 108 -13.89 -4.69 0.25
CA LEU A 108 -13.79 -3.55 -0.67
C LEU A 108 -12.80 -2.48 -0.17
N ILE A 109 -12.93 -2.16 1.13
CA ILE A 109 -12.05 -1.23 1.82
C ILE A 109 -10.62 -1.80 1.85
N GLY A 110 -10.48 -3.09 2.18
CA GLY A 110 -9.19 -3.78 2.20
C GLY A 110 -8.46 -3.75 0.86
N THR A 111 -9.16 -4.02 -0.24
CA THR A 111 -8.58 -3.98 -1.60
C THR A 111 -8.11 -2.59 -1.98
N SER A 112 -8.91 -1.55 -1.69
CA SER A 112 -8.53 -0.15 -1.98
C SER A 112 -7.25 0.24 -1.23
N PHE A 113 -7.16 -0.10 0.05
CA PHE A 113 -5.96 0.13 0.84
C PHE A 113 -4.75 -0.67 0.32
N LEU A 114 -4.94 -1.95 0.00
CA LEU A 114 -3.87 -2.80 -0.51
C LEU A 114 -3.31 -2.29 -1.83
N ILE A 115 -4.16 -1.83 -2.76
CA ILE A 115 -3.74 -1.27 -4.05
C ILE A 115 -2.97 0.04 -3.83
N CYS A 116 -3.50 0.96 -3.03
CA CYS A 116 -2.88 2.27 -2.80
C CYS A 116 -1.55 2.16 -2.05
N PHE A 117 -1.53 1.48 -0.90
CA PHE A 117 -0.29 1.28 -0.12
C PHE A 117 0.68 0.34 -0.83
N GLY A 118 0.18 -0.72 -1.46
CA GLY A 118 0.97 -1.68 -2.21
C GLY A 118 1.67 -1.04 -3.40
N TYR A 119 0.96 -0.19 -4.16
CA TYR A 119 1.59 0.61 -5.20
C TYR A 119 2.63 1.57 -4.61
N TRP A 120 2.27 2.37 -3.60
CA TRP A 120 3.19 3.39 -3.08
C TRP A 120 4.48 2.77 -2.54
N ILE A 121 4.39 1.75 -1.70
CA ILE A 121 5.55 1.06 -1.13
C ILE A 121 6.26 0.27 -2.23
N GLY A 122 5.54 -0.57 -2.99
CA GLY A 122 6.11 -1.47 -4.00
C GLY A 122 6.81 -0.73 -5.14
N SER A 123 6.20 0.32 -5.69
CA SER A 123 6.82 1.14 -6.72
C SER A 123 8.03 1.91 -6.19
N SER A 124 8.00 2.38 -4.94
CA SER A 124 9.16 3.04 -4.32
C SER A 124 10.34 2.08 -4.16
N PHE A 125 10.09 0.83 -3.76
CA PHE A 125 11.12 -0.22 -3.74
C PHE A 125 11.65 -0.52 -5.14
N ALA A 126 10.78 -0.69 -6.13
CA ALA A 126 11.19 -0.95 -7.51
C ALA A 126 12.07 0.19 -8.07
N ILE A 127 11.64 1.45 -7.88
CA ILE A 127 12.40 2.63 -8.27
C ILE A 127 13.74 2.68 -7.52
N SER A 128 13.76 2.36 -6.22
CA SER A 128 14.99 2.30 -5.43
C SER A 128 15.96 1.23 -5.93
N SER A 129 15.47 0.04 -6.29
CA SER A 129 16.30 -1.03 -6.85
C SER A 129 16.93 -0.63 -8.19
N VAL A 130 16.14 -0.04 -9.11
CA VAL A 130 16.67 0.42 -10.40
C VAL A 130 17.60 1.63 -10.21
N SER A 131 17.30 2.52 -9.28
CA SER A 131 18.15 3.68 -8.93
C SER A 131 19.50 3.26 -8.37
N PHE A 132 19.54 2.17 -7.57
CA PHE A 132 20.77 1.57 -7.07
C PHE A 132 21.64 1.04 -8.22
N ILE A 133 21.03 0.31 -9.18
CA ILE A 133 21.73 -0.18 -10.38
C ILE A 133 22.27 0.98 -11.24
N CYS A 134 21.50 2.08 -11.34
CA CYS A 134 21.86 3.25 -12.13
C CYS A 134 22.82 4.23 -11.41
N ASN A 135 23.28 3.90 -10.20
CA ASN A 135 24.15 4.74 -9.35
C ASN A 135 23.58 6.16 -9.13
N THR A 136 22.33 6.25 -8.68
CA THR A 136 21.63 7.52 -8.38
C THR A 136 21.74 7.84 -6.89
N HIS A 137 22.03 9.11 -6.56
CA HIS A 137 22.19 9.58 -5.17
C HIS A 137 20.83 9.93 -4.52
N LEU A 138 19.97 8.93 -4.31
CA LEU A 138 18.70 9.09 -3.59
C LEU A 138 18.51 7.96 -2.58
N SER A 139 18.11 8.30 -1.36
CA SER A 139 17.75 7.31 -0.35
C SER A 139 16.33 6.77 -0.56
N LEU A 140 16.04 5.57 -0.05
CA LEU A 140 14.70 4.98 -0.12
C LEU A 140 13.63 5.90 0.49
N MET A 141 13.94 6.57 1.60
CA MET A 141 13.02 7.52 2.25
C MET A 141 12.72 8.73 1.37
N GLN A 142 13.72 9.23 0.63
CA GLN A 142 13.50 10.30 -0.34
C GLN A 142 12.63 9.83 -1.50
N ILE A 143 12.84 8.61 -2.00
CA ILE A 143 12.02 8.04 -3.09
C ILE A 143 10.57 7.84 -2.62
N LEU A 144 10.35 7.29 -1.42
CA LEU A 144 9.02 7.16 -0.81
C LEU A 144 8.31 8.51 -0.72
N ASN A 145 9.05 9.55 -0.32
CA ASN A 145 8.54 10.90 -0.23
C ASN A 145 8.14 11.45 -1.61
N ILE A 146 9.08 11.45 -2.55
CA ILE A 146 8.90 12.00 -3.91
C ILE A 146 7.73 11.30 -4.62
N ASN A 147 7.69 9.96 -4.58
CA ASN A 147 6.64 9.16 -5.19
C ASN A 147 5.28 9.33 -4.50
N GLY A 148 5.26 9.40 -3.16
CA GLY A 148 4.03 9.60 -2.41
C GLY A 148 3.40 10.98 -2.63
N TYR A 149 4.20 12.04 -2.73
CA TYR A 149 3.68 13.36 -3.12
C TYR A 149 3.12 13.39 -4.53
N ALA A 150 3.73 12.65 -5.46
CA ALA A 150 3.27 12.59 -6.84
C ALA A 150 1.86 11.98 -6.97
N LEU A 151 1.46 11.09 -6.04
CA LEU A 151 0.10 10.52 -5.96
C LEU A 151 -1.00 11.56 -5.73
N PHE A 152 -0.66 12.79 -5.32
CA PHE A 152 -1.64 13.87 -5.26
C PHE A 152 -2.27 14.15 -6.63
N SER A 153 -1.51 14.00 -7.71
CA SER A 153 -2.04 14.12 -9.07
C SER A 153 -3.10 13.06 -9.36
N HIS A 154 -2.90 11.82 -8.90
CA HIS A 154 -3.89 10.73 -9.01
C HIS A 154 -5.17 11.07 -8.27
N CYS A 155 -5.06 11.61 -7.04
CA CYS A 155 -6.22 12.06 -6.28
C CYS A 155 -7.01 13.13 -7.06
N LEU A 156 -6.32 14.12 -7.63
CA LEU A 156 -6.97 15.21 -8.35
C LEU A 156 -7.63 14.72 -9.64
N VAL A 157 -6.93 13.91 -10.45
CA VAL A 157 -7.48 13.35 -11.70
C VAL A 157 -8.69 12.48 -11.41
N LEU A 158 -8.60 11.55 -10.46
CA LEU A 158 -9.72 10.66 -10.14
C LEU A 158 -10.89 11.42 -9.55
N PHE A 159 -10.66 12.32 -8.58
CA PHE A 159 -11.73 13.10 -7.97
C PHE A 159 -12.42 14.02 -8.97
N LEU A 160 -11.66 14.69 -9.84
CA LEU A 160 -12.23 15.61 -10.82
C LEU A 160 -12.94 14.86 -11.95
N ALA A 161 -12.39 13.72 -12.39
CA ALA A 161 -13.05 12.81 -13.31
C ALA A 161 -14.31 12.18 -12.67
N THR A 162 -14.38 12.03 -11.35
CA THR A 162 -15.60 11.60 -10.65
C THR A 162 -16.66 12.70 -10.67
N PHE A 163 -16.26 13.91 -10.25
CA PHE A 163 -17.19 14.98 -9.92
C PHE A 163 -17.78 15.65 -11.16
N ILE A 164 -16.97 15.78 -12.22
CA ILE A 164 -17.40 16.42 -13.47
C ILE A 164 -18.13 15.43 -14.38
N HIS A 165 -18.02 14.11 -14.13
CA HIS A 165 -18.42 13.11 -15.08
C HIS A 165 -19.60 12.24 -14.61
N THR A 166 -20.78 12.57 -15.11
CA THR A 166 -22.01 11.77 -14.95
C THR A 166 -22.30 10.92 -16.21
N GLY A 167 -21.41 10.84 -17.22
CA GLY A 167 -21.65 9.97 -18.38
C GLY A 167 -20.52 9.83 -19.40
N HIS A 168 -19.96 8.62 -19.52
CA HIS A 168 -19.22 7.98 -20.64
C HIS A 168 -18.14 8.69 -21.49
N ASP A 169 -17.88 9.99 -21.35
CA ASP A 169 -16.74 10.68 -22.01
C ASP A 169 -15.39 10.36 -21.36
N HIS A 170 -14.77 9.26 -21.81
CA HIS A 170 -13.37 8.91 -21.49
C HIS A 170 -12.37 10.02 -21.88
N LEU A 171 -12.74 10.94 -22.79
CA LEU A 171 -11.88 12.02 -23.26
C LEU A 171 -11.47 13.00 -22.15
N LEU A 172 -12.38 13.32 -21.23
CA LEU A 172 -12.07 14.18 -20.08
C LEU A 172 -11.04 13.52 -19.16
N PHE A 173 -11.21 12.22 -18.90
CA PHE A 173 -10.26 11.43 -18.12
C PHE A 173 -8.88 11.42 -18.79
N TYR A 174 -8.78 11.11 -20.08
CA TYR A 174 -7.49 11.12 -20.79
C TYR A 174 -6.86 12.52 -20.84
N GLY A 175 -7.67 13.58 -20.95
CA GLY A 175 -7.19 14.96 -20.87
C GLY A 175 -6.57 15.29 -19.52
N LEU A 176 -7.27 15.00 -18.41
CA LEU A 176 -6.75 15.21 -17.06
C LEU A 176 -5.57 14.30 -16.74
N TRP A 177 -5.61 13.05 -17.19
CA TRP A 177 -4.51 12.08 -17.09
C TRP A 177 -3.25 12.61 -17.77
N CYS A 178 -3.37 13.14 -18.99
CA CYS A 178 -2.24 13.67 -19.75
C CYS A 178 -1.70 14.97 -19.13
N ILE A 179 -2.57 15.90 -18.73
CA ILE A 179 -2.16 17.20 -18.20
C ILE A 179 -1.68 17.06 -16.75
N VAL A 180 -2.56 16.69 -15.82
CA VAL A 180 -2.26 16.70 -14.39
C VAL A 180 -1.35 15.52 -14.02
N GLY A 181 -1.69 14.32 -14.51
CA GLY A 181 -0.86 13.13 -14.31
C GLY A 181 0.49 13.25 -15.00
N GLY A 182 0.51 13.76 -16.25
CA GLY A 182 1.74 13.95 -17.02
C GLY A 182 2.68 14.99 -16.40
N MET A 183 2.16 16.12 -15.93
CA MET A 183 2.99 17.13 -15.24
C MET A 183 3.67 16.55 -13.99
N ALA A 184 2.93 15.80 -13.16
CA ALA A 184 3.50 15.16 -11.98
C ALA A 184 4.56 14.11 -12.36
N ALA A 185 4.31 13.33 -13.42
CA ALA A 185 5.28 12.37 -13.95
C ALA A 185 6.57 13.07 -14.44
N VAL A 186 6.45 14.16 -15.19
CA VAL A 186 7.61 14.93 -15.68
C VAL A 186 8.41 15.50 -14.50
N ARG A 187 7.77 15.99 -13.45
CA ARG A 187 8.45 16.44 -12.23
C ARG A 187 9.26 15.31 -11.59
N MET A 188 8.66 14.12 -11.42
CA MET A 188 9.36 12.92 -10.92
C MET A 188 10.59 12.60 -11.77
N MET A 189 10.42 12.63 -13.10
CA MET A 189 11.51 12.41 -14.05
C MET A 189 12.64 13.41 -13.85
N PHE A 190 12.36 14.71 -13.78
CA PHE A 190 13.38 15.74 -13.60
C PHE A 190 14.14 15.60 -12.28
N ILE A 191 13.44 15.30 -11.19
CA ILE A 191 14.08 15.10 -9.88
C ILE A 191 15.09 13.96 -9.93
N ILE A 192 14.71 12.81 -10.47
CA ILE A 192 15.59 11.65 -10.53
C ILE A 192 16.71 11.88 -11.54
N MET A 193 16.39 12.45 -12.70
CA MET A 193 17.36 12.74 -13.75
C MET A 193 18.45 13.73 -13.29
N ALA A 194 18.12 14.69 -12.45
CA ALA A 194 19.09 15.64 -11.90
C ALA A 194 20.08 15.00 -10.89
N ARG A 195 19.74 13.82 -10.35
CA ARG A 195 20.53 13.13 -9.31
C ARG A 195 21.25 11.86 -9.82
N THR A 196 21.06 11.51 -11.09
CA THR A 196 21.77 10.42 -11.76
C THR A 196 23.03 10.93 -12.47
N ILE A 197 24.18 10.32 -12.16
CA ILE A 197 25.48 10.74 -12.72
C ILE A 197 25.59 10.40 -14.22
N ASN A 198 25.14 9.20 -14.60
CA ASN A 198 25.34 8.67 -15.95
C ASN A 198 24.23 9.12 -16.92
N PRO A 199 24.56 9.83 -18.03
CA PRO A 199 23.55 10.44 -18.91
C PRO A 199 22.70 9.43 -19.68
N ARG A 200 23.24 8.23 -19.99
CA ARG A 200 22.49 7.16 -20.67
C ARG A 200 21.43 6.54 -19.76
N TYR A 201 21.83 6.20 -18.53
CA TYR A 201 20.92 5.62 -17.53
C TYR A 201 19.94 6.66 -16.98
N ARG A 202 20.30 7.94 -17.00
CA ARG A 202 19.46 9.07 -16.58
C ARG A 202 18.13 9.11 -17.34
N ILE A 203 18.16 9.07 -18.68
CA ILE A 203 16.94 9.12 -19.49
C ILE A 203 16.12 7.84 -19.29
N LEU A 204 16.78 6.68 -19.29
CA LEU A 204 16.12 5.39 -19.10
C LEU A 204 15.40 5.30 -17.74
N LEU A 205 16.06 5.69 -16.66
CA LEU A 205 15.51 5.70 -15.31
C LEU A 205 14.36 6.70 -15.18
N GLY A 206 14.50 7.90 -15.76
CA GLY A 206 13.41 8.87 -15.83
C GLY A 206 12.19 8.27 -16.52
N LEU A 207 12.34 7.72 -17.72
CA LEU A 207 11.24 7.10 -18.47
C LEU A 207 10.59 5.94 -17.70
N PHE A 208 11.38 5.08 -17.05
CA PHE A 208 10.86 4.00 -16.21
C PHE A 208 9.97 4.53 -15.08
N VAL A 209 10.43 5.56 -14.36
CA VAL A 209 9.66 6.17 -13.26
C VAL A 209 8.40 6.85 -13.76
N GLY A 210 8.52 7.64 -14.83
CA GLY A 210 7.37 8.32 -15.46
C GLY A 210 6.32 7.33 -15.94
N ALA A 211 6.75 6.23 -16.58
CA ALA A 211 5.88 5.18 -17.08
C ALA A 211 5.13 4.47 -15.94
N ILE A 212 5.82 4.04 -14.88
CA ILE A 212 5.17 3.43 -13.71
C ILE A 212 4.12 4.36 -13.11
N HIS A 213 4.43 5.65 -12.97
CA HIS A 213 3.54 6.63 -12.37
C HIS A 213 2.26 6.85 -13.19
N ILE A 214 2.42 7.02 -14.50
CA ILE A 214 1.33 7.26 -15.44
C ILE A 214 0.48 6.01 -15.69
N PHE A 215 1.10 4.84 -15.80
CA PHE A 215 0.39 3.58 -15.98
C PHE A 215 -0.41 3.19 -14.75
N PHE A 216 0.05 3.54 -13.54
CA PHE A 216 -0.75 3.31 -12.35
C PHE A 216 -2.07 4.10 -12.36
N LEU A 217 -2.06 5.33 -12.89
CA LEU A 217 -3.30 6.12 -13.01
C LEU A 217 -4.28 5.49 -13.99
N LEU A 218 -3.79 4.94 -15.11
CA LEU A 218 -4.60 4.17 -16.05
C LEU A 218 -5.13 2.88 -15.42
N TYR A 219 -4.27 2.17 -14.69
CA TYR A 219 -4.66 0.97 -13.96
C TYR A 219 -5.80 1.24 -12.98
N LEU A 220 -5.72 2.32 -12.19
CA LEU A 220 -6.80 2.69 -11.26
C LEU A 220 -8.11 2.99 -11.99
N HIS A 221 -8.06 3.67 -13.13
CA HIS A 221 -9.27 3.96 -13.90
C HIS A 221 -9.90 2.69 -14.50
N PHE A 222 -9.10 1.81 -15.11
CA PHE A 222 -9.62 0.56 -15.69
C PHE A 222 -10.09 -0.42 -14.63
N ALA A 223 -9.32 -0.62 -13.56
CA ALA A 223 -9.71 -1.49 -12.46
C ALA A 223 -11.03 -1.01 -11.84
N TYR A 224 -11.23 0.31 -11.74
CA TYR A 224 -12.50 0.86 -11.31
C TYR A 224 -13.63 0.62 -12.32
N HIS A 225 -13.39 0.86 -13.62
CA HIS A 225 -14.41 0.65 -14.66
C HIS A 225 -14.87 -0.81 -14.71
N GLU A 226 -13.93 -1.75 -14.67
CA GLU A 226 -14.22 -3.19 -14.64
C GLU A 226 -15.02 -3.59 -13.39
N LEU A 227 -14.64 -3.05 -12.22
CA LEU A 227 -15.39 -3.26 -10.98
C LEU A 227 -16.80 -2.65 -11.04
N ALA A 228 -16.98 -1.46 -11.62
CA ALA A 228 -18.29 -0.85 -11.76
C ALA A 228 -19.20 -1.60 -12.76
N GLU A 229 -18.63 -2.02 -13.89
CA GLU A 229 -19.36 -2.72 -14.97
C GLU A 229 -19.81 -4.12 -14.54
N SER A 230 -18.91 -4.91 -13.94
CA SER A 230 -19.24 -6.25 -13.42
C SER A 230 -20.40 -6.25 -12.43
N VAL A 231 -20.55 -5.18 -11.66
CA VAL A 231 -21.63 -5.00 -10.68
C VAL A 231 -22.94 -4.62 -11.34
N SER A 232 -22.89 -3.71 -12.32
CA SER A 232 -24.08 -3.33 -13.09
C SER A 232 -24.72 -4.55 -13.78
N HIS A 233 -23.90 -5.47 -14.30
CA HIS A 233 -24.36 -6.72 -14.89
C HIS A 233 -24.97 -7.66 -13.86
N ALA A 234 -24.40 -7.78 -12.66
CA ALA A 234 -24.99 -8.58 -11.58
C ALA A 234 -26.37 -8.07 -11.16
N LEU A 235 -26.52 -6.75 -10.99
CA LEU A 235 -27.79 -6.12 -10.62
C LEU A 235 -28.86 -6.27 -11.72
N ASN A 236 -28.47 -6.06 -12.98
CA ASN A 236 -29.38 -6.23 -14.11
C ASN A 236 -29.84 -7.69 -14.26
N ASN A 237 -28.97 -8.65 -13.97
CA ASN A 237 -29.31 -10.07 -14.01
C ASN A 237 -30.26 -10.47 -12.87
N GLU A 238 -30.12 -9.90 -11.67
CA GLU A 238 -31.08 -10.12 -10.57
C GLU A 238 -32.45 -9.50 -10.86
N ALA A 239 -32.50 -8.34 -11.52
CA ALA A 239 -33.76 -7.70 -11.92
C ALA A 239 -34.54 -8.49 -12.99
N THR A 240 -33.88 -9.37 -13.74
CA THR A 240 -34.52 -10.24 -14.75
C THR A 240 -34.99 -11.60 -14.23
N MET A 241 -34.77 -11.95 -12.96
CA MET A 241 -35.27 -13.22 -12.42
C MET A 241 -36.72 -13.07 -11.91
N PRO A 242 -37.67 -13.93 -12.36
CA PRO A 242 -39.02 -13.91 -11.85
C PRO A 242 -39.02 -14.18 -10.34
N ILE A 243 -39.73 -13.32 -9.61
CA ILE A 243 -39.93 -13.35 -8.16
C ILE A 243 -40.30 -14.78 -7.72
N GLY A 244 -39.41 -15.45 -6.98
CA GLY A 244 -39.84 -16.63 -6.19
C GLY A 244 -38.92 -17.85 -6.07
N LEU A 245 -37.59 -17.78 -6.21
CA LEU A 245 -36.73 -18.92 -5.81
C LEU A 245 -35.54 -18.48 -4.94
N PRO A 246 -35.19 -19.26 -3.90
CA PRO A 246 -34.18 -18.88 -2.91
C PRO A 246 -32.79 -18.80 -3.53
N VAL A 247 -32.14 -17.65 -3.34
CA VAL A 247 -30.76 -17.37 -3.75
C VAL A 247 -29.82 -18.38 -3.08
N LYS A 248 -29.11 -19.16 -3.90
CA LYS A 248 -28.01 -20.01 -3.44
C LYS A 248 -26.76 -19.13 -3.37
N PRO A 249 -26.03 -19.08 -2.23
CA PRO A 249 -24.88 -18.20 -2.10
C PRO A 249 -23.81 -18.56 -3.13
N VAL A 250 -23.37 -17.55 -3.89
CA VAL A 250 -22.25 -17.65 -4.82
C VAL A 250 -20.97 -17.82 -4.00
N LEU A 251 -20.38 -19.01 -4.06
CA LEU A 251 -19.11 -19.34 -3.44
C LEU A 251 -18.00 -18.51 -4.13
N PRO A 252 -17.12 -17.81 -3.38
CA PRO A 252 -16.03 -17.07 -3.99
C PRO A 252 -15.09 -18.02 -4.72
N LEU A 253 -14.61 -17.55 -5.88
CA LEU A 253 -13.64 -18.15 -6.79
C LEU A 253 -12.72 -19.17 -6.09
N ALA A 254 -13.02 -20.45 -6.32
CA ALA A 254 -12.23 -21.57 -5.85
C ALA A 254 -10.78 -21.42 -6.35
N SER A 255 -9.84 -21.32 -5.41
CA SER A 255 -8.43 -21.53 -5.70
C SER A 255 -8.24 -22.93 -6.30
N PRO A 256 -7.22 -23.14 -7.17
CA PRO A 256 -7.00 -24.41 -7.86
C PRO A 256 -6.81 -25.62 -6.93
N MET A 257 -6.63 -25.42 -5.62
CA MET A 257 -6.56 -26.50 -4.63
C MET A 257 -7.92 -27.14 -4.31
N VAL A 258 -9.04 -26.42 -4.41
CA VAL A 258 -10.37 -26.99 -4.11
C VAL A 258 -10.81 -27.97 -5.21
N ASP A 259 -10.43 -27.72 -6.46
CA ASP A 259 -10.73 -28.60 -7.58
C ASP A 259 -9.94 -29.92 -7.52
N VAL A 260 -8.72 -29.89 -6.98
CA VAL A 260 -7.89 -31.08 -6.76
C VAL A 260 -8.46 -31.95 -5.64
N VAL A 261 -8.94 -31.35 -4.53
CA VAL A 261 -9.56 -32.08 -3.42
C VAL A 261 -10.89 -32.71 -3.84
N SER A 262 -11.69 -32.02 -4.66
CA SER A 262 -12.95 -32.58 -5.18
C SER A 262 -12.73 -33.77 -6.13
N LYS A 263 -11.72 -33.69 -7.00
CA LYS A 263 -11.32 -34.78 -7.91
C LYS A 263 -10.73 -35.97 -7.17
N LEU A 264 -9.99 -35.75 -6.08
CA LEU A 264 -9.48 -36.81 -5.21
C LEU A 264 -10.63 -37.53 -4.49
N ASN A 265 -11.60 -36.79 -3.95
CA ASN A 265 -12.74 -37.37 -3.24
C ASN A 265 -13.61 -38.26 -4.15
N ASN A 266 -13.86 -37.82 -5.39
CA ASN A 266 -14.62 -38.60 -6.37
C ASN A 266 -13.89 -39.87 -6.84
N ARG A 267 -12.55 -39.86 -6.87
CA ARG A 267 -11.75 -41.05 -7.23
C ARG A 267 -11.68 -42.09 -6.10
N VAL A 268 -11.76 -41.65 -4.83
CA VAL A 268 -11.82 -42.57 -3.69
C VAL A 268 -13.17 -43.27 -3.62
N MET A 269 -14.27 -42.56 -3.91
CA MET A 269 -15.61 -43.14 -3.92
C MET A 269 -15.84 -44.14 -5.07
N ALA A 270 -15.23 -43.90 -6.24
CA ALA A 270 -15.30 -44.83 -7.38
C ALA A 270 -14.48 -46.13 -7.20
N ARG A 271 -13.64 -46.21 -6.17
CA ARG A 271 -12.82 -47.40 -5.86
C ARG A 271 -13.43 -48.31 -4.79
N ASN A 272 -14.52 -47.86 -4.15
CA ASN A 272 -15.21 -48.55 -3.06
C ASN A 272 -16.59 -49.11 -3.48
N ASN A 273 -16.92 -49.03 -4.77
CA ASN A 273 -18.01 -49.76 -5.43
C ASN A 273 -17.41 -50.72 -6.46
#